data_AF-A0A1V6E9M0-F1
#
_entry.id   AF-A0A1V6E9M0-F1
#
_cell.length_a   1.000
_cell.length_b   1.000
_cell.length_c   1.000
_cell.angle_alpha   90.00
_cell.angle_beta   90.00
_cell.angle_gamma   90.00
#
_symmetry.space_group_name_H-M   'P 1'
#
loop_
_entity.id
_entity.type
_entity.pdbx_description
1 polymer ?
#
loop_
_entity_poly.entity_id
_entity_poly.type
_entity_poly.pdbx_seq_one_letter_code
_entity_poly.pdbx_strand_id
1 'polypeptide(L)'
;MNKRCFILLVVFICASLLVYCLPVLAQEGNSDSEIVAKEEQNAQEMPEMPKVTLPSFSYSEAKEGAFRRGFVISLGLFPFSYFYTNFAFDLVRFISHDFETAYAPWPFNTQYSAALTNSEVWTRIGIASGASILLGFLSVIIE
;
A
#
# COMPACT_ATOMS: atom_id res chain seq x y z
N MET A 1 10.65 9.97 -28.53
CA MET A 1 10.11 9.03 -27.53
C MET A 1 10.15 9.73 -26.17
N ASN A 2 8.99 10.01 -25.57
CA ASN A 2 8.88 10.89 -24.39
C ASN A 2 9.32 10.17 -23.12
N LYS A 3 10.04 10.86 -22.22
CA LYS A 3 10.57 10.30 -20.95
C LYS A 3 9.49 9.59 -20.11
N ARG A 4 8.25 10.09 -20.15
CA ARG A 4 7.07 9.51 -19.49
C ARG A 4 6.71 8.12 -20.04
N CYS A 5 6.89 7.89 -21.33
CA CYS A 5 6.58 6.61 -21.99
C CYS A 5 7.63 5.54 -21.65
N PHE A 6 8.90 5.91 -21.56
CA PHE A 6 9.98 5.00 -21.15
C PHE A 6 9.82 4.56 -19.68
N ILE A 7 9.41 5.47 -18.80
CA ILE A 7 9.18 5.18 -17.38
C ILE A 7 7.97 4.28 -17.17
N LEU A 8 6.86 4.53 -17.89
CA LEU A 8 5.72 3.61 -17.90
C LEU A 8 6.13 2.22 -18.40
N LEU A 9 7.01 2.14 -19.39
CA LEU A 9 7.54 0.87 -19.89
C LEU A 9 8.37 0.12 -18.82
N VAL A 10 9.23 0.83 -18.08
CA VAL A 10 10.04 0.22 -16.99
C VAL A 10 9.16 -0.23 -15.82
N VAL A 11 8.18 0.57 -15.42
CA VAL A 11 7.21 0.19 -14.38
C VAL A 11 6.35 -0.99 -14.86
N PHE A 12 5.94 -0.99 -16.13
CA PHE A 12 5.20 -2.09 -16.73
C PHE A 12 6.04 -3.36 -16.87
N ILE A 13 7.35 -3.26 -17.14
CA ILE A 13 8.28 -4.39 -17.18
C ILE A 13 8.53 -4.94 -15.76
N CYS A 14 8.73 -4.09 -14.76
CA CYS A 14 8.89 -4.52 -13.36
C CYS A 14 7.59 -5.13 -12.80
N ALA A 15 6.43 -4.54 -13.12
CA ALA A 15 5.13 -5.09 -12.78
C ALA A 15 4.87 -6.40 -13.54
N SER A 16 5.26 -6.49 -14.82
CA SER A 16 5.15 -7.72 -15.60
C SER A 16 6.07 -8.81 -15.04
N LEU A 17 7.30 -8.49 -14.61
CA LEU A 17 8.20 -9.45 -13.95
C LEU A 17 7.62 -9.95 -12.61
N LEU A 18 6.94 -9.08 -11.87
CA LEU A 18 6.18 -9.46 -10.67
C LEU A 18 4.94 -10.33 -11.02
N VAL A 19 4.24 -10.03 -12.11
CA VAL A 19 3.07 -10.77 -12.62
C VAL A 19 3.46 -12.11 -13.27
N TYR A 20 4.63 -12.22 -13.91
CA TYR A 20 5.13 -13.48 -14.46
C TYR A 20 5.62 -14.45 -13.37
N CYS A 21 5.87 -13.97 -12.15
CA CYS A 21 6.15 -14.81 -10.98
C CYS A 21 4.91 -15.08 -10.10
N LEU A 22 3.83 -14.32 -10.23
CA LEU A 22 2.61 -14.45 -9.43
C LEU A 22 1.38 -14.48 -10.33
N PRO A 23 0.82 -15.66 -10.63
CA PRO A 23 -0.48 -15.71 -11.26
C PRO A 23 -1.53 -15.24 -10.24
N VAL A 24 -2.39 -14.32 -10.71
CA VAL A 24 -3.77 -14.12 -10.25
C VAL A 24 -3.93 -13.34 -8.94
N LEU A 25 -4.44 -12.11 -9.05
CA LEU A 25 -5.69 -11.69 -8.38
C LEU A 25 -6.35 -10.55 -9.17
N ALA A 26 -7.42 -10.92 -9.87
CA ALA A 26 -8.47 -10.00 -10.29
C ALA A 26 -9.54 -9.98 -9.20
N GLN A 27 -9.88 -8.83 -8.64
CA GLN A 27 -11.07 -8.07 -9.01
C GLN A 27 -11.33 -6.96 -7.98
N GLU A 28 -11.48 -5.76 -8.52
CA GLU A 28 -11.91 -4.53 -7.90
C GLU A 28 -13.41 -4.61 -7.54
N GLY A 29 -13.74 -4.22 -6.30
CA GLY A 29 -15.10 -4.12 -5.78
C GLY A 29 -15.31 -2.73 -5.17
N ASN A 30 -15.98 -1.88 -5.95
CA ASN A 30 -16.42 -0.52 -5.70
C ASN A 30 -17.23 -0.38 -4.38
N SER A 31 -16.95 0.67 -3.60
CA SER A 31 -17.70 1.04 -2.40
C SER A 31 -18.39 2.38 -2.62
N ASP A 32 -19.64 2.35 -3.05
CA ASP A 32 -20.55 3.49 -2.99
C ASP A 32 -21.17 3.57 -1.58
N SER A 33 -20.97 4.68 -0.89
CA SER A 33 -21.81 5.05 0.25
C SER A 33 -22.05 6.55 0.26
N GLU A 34 -23.18 6.92 -0.33
CA GLU A 34 -23.87 8.19 -0.17
C GLU A 34 -24.35 8.32 1.28
N ILE A 35 -24.03 9.43 1.95
CA ILE A 35 -24.65 9.80 3.23
C ILE A 35 -25.26 11.19 3.08
N VAL A 36 -26.60 11.19 3.06
CA VAL A 36 -27.49 12.34 3.17
C VAL A 36 -27.46 12.85 4.62
N ALA A 37 -27.22 14.14 4.81
CA ALA A 37 -27.47 14.82 6.09
C ALA A 37 -28.29 16.08 5.86
N LYS A 38 -29.39 16.18 6.61
CA LYS A 38 -30.40 17.24 6.62
C LYS A 38 -29.84 18.59 7.07
N GLU A 39 -30.34 19.66 6.44
CA GLU A 39 -30.30 21.03 6.96
C GLU A 39 -31.12 21.17 8.25
N GLU A 40 -30.57 21.92 9.20
CA GLU A 40 -31.38 22.70 10.13
C GLU A 40 -30.71 24.07 10.33
N GLN A 41 -31.36 25.12 9.85
CA GLN A 41 -30.99 26.52 10.06
C GLN A 41 -31.41 26.94 11.47
N ASN A 42 -30.49 27.47 12.26
CA ASN A 42 -30.84 28.41 13.31
C ASN A 42 -29.81 29.54 13.36
N ALA A 43 -30.26 30.72 12.94
CA ALA A 43 -29.51 31.95 13.01
C ALA A 43 -29.56 32.47 14.46
N GLN A 44 -28.39 32.57 15.09
CA GLN A 44 -28.21 33.35 16.30
C GLN A 44 -26.92 34.16 16.14
N GLU A 45 -27.05 35.48 16.34
CA GLU A 45 -26.02 36.52 16.19
C GLU A 45 -24.68 36.14 16.83
N MET A 46 -23.58 36.32 16.10
CA MET A 46 -22.22 36.09 16.60
C MET A 46 -21.44 37.43 16.63
N PRO A 47 -20.80 37.77 17.76
CA PRO A 47 -20.07 39.02 17.95
C PRO A 47 -18.85 39.12 17.02
N GLU A 48 -18.42 40.35 16.74
CA GLU A 48 -17.28 40.70 15.88
C GLU A 48 -16.07 39.78 16.10
N MET A 49 -15.81 38.92 15.12
CA MET A 49 -14.79 37.89 15.23
C MET A 49 -13.40 38.56 15.17
N PRO A 50 -12.50 38.31 16.15
CA PRO A 50 -11.14 38.83 16.07
C PRO A 50 -10.48 38.25 14.82
N LYS A 51 -9.85 39.11 14.01
CA LYS A 51 -9.17 38.70 12.77
C LYS A 51 -7.99 37.80 13.11
N VAL A 52 -8.25 36.50 13.12
CA VAL A 52 -7.23 35.45 13.24
C VAL A 52 -6.44 35.45 11.93
N THR A 53 -5.31 36.15 11.91
CA THR A 53 -4.30 35.93 10.86
C THR A 53 -3.68 34.56 11.08
N LEU A 54 -4.22 33.57 10.37
CA LEU A 54 -3.60 32.27 10.24
C LEU A 54 -2.22 32.46 9.60
N PRO A 55 -1.15 31.82 10.12
CA PRO A 55 0.13 31.82 9.43
C PRO A 55 -0.09 31.23 8.04
N SER A 56 0.30 31.98 7.00
CA SER A 56 0.36 31.43 5.65
C SER A 56 1.53 30.45 5.63
N PHE A 57 1.22 29.16 5.79
CA PHE A 57 2.19 28.11 5.54
C PHE A 57 2.61 28.20 4.06
N SER A 58 3.81 28.73 3.84
CA SER A 58 4.46 28.71 2.54
C SER A 58 4.87 27.28 2.26
N TYR A 59 4.21 26.64 1.29
CA TYR A 59 4.64 25.34 0.77
C TYR A 59 5.92 25.54 -0.03
N SER A 60 7.05 25.63 0.67
CA SER A 60 8.36 25.60 0.00
C SER A 60 8.52 24.24 -0.68
N GLU A 61 8.73 24.29 -2.00
CA GLU A 61 9.18 23.20 -2.87
C GLU A 61 8.21 22.02 -3.02
N ALA A 62 7.30 22.10 -4.02
CA ALA A 62 6.39 21.02 -4.41
C ALA A 62 7.09 19.65 -4.57
N LYS A 63 8.37 19.65 -4.99
CA LYS A 63 9.18 18.42 -5.09
C LYS A 63 9.54 17.81 -3.74
N GLU A 64 9.95 18.62 -2.76
CA GLU A 64 10.28 18.10 -1.43
C GLU A 64 9.03 17.56 -0.71
N GLY A 65 7.89 18.22 -0.90
CA GLY A 65 6.59 17.75 -0.40
C GLY A 65 6.21 16.38 -0.95
N ALA A 66 6.36 16.18 -2.27
CA ALA A 66 6.05 14.91 -2.92
C ALA A 66 6.93 13.76 -2.40
N PHE A 67 8.25 13.97 -2.27
CA PHE A 67 9.17 12.95 -1.73
C PHE A 67 8.87 12.59 -0.27
N ARG A 68 8.56 13.58 0.58
CA ARG A 68 8.16 13.34 1.97
C ARG A 68 6.87 12.53 2.04
N ARG A 69 5.88 12.87 1.20
CA ARG A 69 4.61 12.12 1.11
C ARG A 69 4.85 10.68 0.67
N GLY A 70 5.64 10.47 -0.38
CA GLY A 70 5.98 9.12 -0.86
C GLY A 70 6.69 8.27 0.19
N PHE A 71 7.57 8.88 0.99
CA PHE A 71 8.24 8.20 2.10
C PHE A 71 7.27 7.80 3.22
N VAL A 72 6.37 8.70 3.63
CA VAL A 72 5.33 8.41 4.63
C VAL A 72 4.44 7.27 4.17
N ILE A 73 4.03 7.27 2.89
CA ILE A 73 3.23 6.20 2.29
C ILE A 73 4.00 4.87 2.31
N SER A 74 5.27 4.88 1.88
CA SER A 74 6.11 3.68 1.87
C SER A 74 6.26 3.06 3.27
N LEU A 75 6.50 3.89 4.29
CA LEU A 75 6.63 3.39 5.67
C LEU A 75 5.30 2.89 6.24
N GLY A 76 4.20 3.61 5.99
CA GLY A 76 2.87 3.22 6.47
C GLY A 76 2.35 1.95 5.81
N LEU A 77 2.71 1.71 4.55
CA LEU A 77 2.24 0.55 3.80
C LEU A 77 3.05 -0.73 4.07
N PHE A 78 4.29 -0.60 4.53
CA PHE A 78 5.17 -1.73 4.82
C PHE A 78 4.53 -2.85 5.67
N PRO A 79 3.88 -2.60 6.84
CA PRO A 79 3.27 -3.67 7.62
C PRO A 79 2.18 -4.44 6.88
N PHE A 80 1.37 -3.75 6.05
CA PHE A 80 0.35 -4.39 5.22
C PHE A 80 1.00 -5.21 4.11
N SER A 81 2.00 -4.64 3.44
CA SER A 81 2.76 -5.35 2.41
C SER A 81 3.42 -6.60 2.97
N TYR A 82 3.99 -6.53 4.17
CA TYR A 82 4.63 -7.66 4.83
C TYR A 82 3.63 -8.75 5.19
N PHE A 83 2.47 -8.36 5.73
CA PHE A 83 1.38 -9.28 6.03
C PHE A 83 0.92 -10.04 4.78
N TYR A 84 0.60 -9.34 3.69
CA TYR A 84 0.13 -9.97 2.45
C TYR A 84 1.22 -10.80 1.77
N THR A 85 2.47 -10.36 1.82
CA THR A 85 3.60 -11.16 1.34
C THR A 85 3.68 -12.47 2.12
N ASN A 86 3.65 -12.41 3.45
CA ASN A 86 3.71 -13.61 4.27
C ASN A 86 2.55 -14.57 3.97
N PHE A 87 1.33 -14.05 3.91
CA PHE A 87 0.14 -14.82 3.58
C PHE A 87 0.24 -15.48 2.20
N ALA A 88 0.64 -14.74 1.17
CA ALA A 88 0.77 -15.27 -0.19
C ALA A 88 1.83 -16.39 -0.26
N PHE A 89 2.98 -16.20 0.37
CA PHE A 89 4.02 -17.23 0.42
C PHE A 89 3.55 -18.49 1.16
N ASP A 90 2.83 -18.35 2.27
CA ASP A 90 2.30 -19.50 2.98
C ASP A 90 1.19 -20.20 2.18
N LEU A 91 0.34 -19.44 1.48
CA LEU A 91 -0.70 -20.00 0.62
C LEU A 91 -0.12 -20.78 -0.56
N VAL A 92 0.91 -20.25 -1.22
CA VAL A 92 1.62 -20.96 -2.30
C VAL A 92 2.22 -22.25 -1.77
N ARG A 93 2.84 -22.21 -0.58
CA ARG A 93 3.41 -23.39 0.07
C ARG A 93 2.33 -24.41 0.44
N PHE A 94 1.18 -23.97 0.90
CA PHE A 94 0.05 -24.83 1.23
C PHE A 94 -0.48 -25.58 -0.01
N ILE A 95 -0.65 -24.86 -1.13
CA ILE A 95 -1.12 -25.44 -2.39
C ILE A 95 -0.07 -26.40 -2.96
N SER A 96 1.22 -26.06 -2.88
CA SER A 96 2.30 -26.91 -3.41
C SER A 96 2.55 -28.19 -2.60
N HIS A 97 1.97 -28.30 -1.40
CA HIS A 97 2.07 -29.47 -0.52
C HIS A 97 0.70 -30.12 -0.30
N ASP A 98 -0.13 -30.18 -1.35
CA ASP A 98 -1.41 -30.90 -1.37
C ASP A 98 -2.37 -30.52 -0.22
N PHE A 99 -2.35 -29.25 0.20
CA PHE A 99 -3.17 -28.74 1.30
C PHE A 99 -2.89 -29.41 2.65
N GLU A 100 -1.65 -29.85 2.89
CA GLU A 100 -1.23 -30.42 4.17
C GLU A 100 -1.27 -29.36 5.29
N THR A 101 -1.87 -29.72 6.43
CA THR A 101 -2.12 -28.81 7.57
C THR A 101 -0.84 -28.27 8.21
N ALA A 102 0.31 -28.92 7.99
CA ALA A 102 1.62 -28.42 8.39
C ALA A 102 2.04 -27.14 7.64
N TYR A 103 1.47 -26.88 6.47
CA TYR A 103 1.76 -25.70 5.65
C TYR A 103 0.60 -24.70 5.62
N ALA A 104 -0.37 -24.83 6.53
CA ALA A 104 -1.51 -23.92 6.59
C ALA A 104 -1.06 -22.46 6.75
N PRO A 105 -1.66 -21.52 6.01
CA PRO A 105 -1.24 -20.13 6.04
C PRO A 105 -1.61 -19.44 7.35
N TRP A 106 -0.77 -18.50 7.80
CA TRP A 106 -1.11 -17.65 8.93
C TRP A 106 -2.36 -16.82 8.62
N PRO A 107 -3.34 -16.66 9.53
CA PRO A 107 -3.34 -17.02 10.96
C PRO A 107 -3.84 -18.44 11.27
N PHE A 108 -4.08 -19.28 10.27
CA PHE A 108 -4.67 -20.61 10.41
C PHE A 108 -3.65 -21.72 10.67
N ASN A 109 -2.40 -21.36 10.94
CA ASN A 109 -1.32 -22.31 11.17
C ASN A 109 -1.45 -22.97 12.56
N THR A 110 -0.90 -24.17 12.72
CA THR A 110 -1.00 -24.96 13.98
C THR A 110 0.34 -25.04 14.71
N GLN A 111 0.36 -25.66 15.89
CA GLN A 111 1.58 -25.94 16.67
C GLN A 111 2.58 -26.84 15.93
N TYR A 112 2.12 -27.60 14.93
CA TYR A 112 2.92 -28.53 14.13
C TYR A 112 3.26 -27.96 12.74
N SER A 113 3.19 -26.64 12.58
CA SER A 113 3.50 -26.01 11.29
C SER A 113 4.97 -26.14 10.95
N ALA A 114 5.27 -26.29 9.66
CA ALA A 114 6.63 -26.32 9.16
C ALA A 114 7.35 -25.02 9.53
N ALA A 115 8.54 -25.14 10.13
CA ALA A 115 9.34 -23.99 10.52
C ALA A 115 9.84 -23.23 9.29
N LEU A 116 9.74 -21.91 9.34
CA LEU A 116 10.25 -21.04 8.30
C LEU A 116 11.77 -20.86 8.45
N THR A 117 12.49 -21.01 7.35
CA THR A 117 13.94 -20.83 7.35
C THR A 117 14.32 -19.35 7.38
N ASN A 118 15.51 -19.03 7.92
CA ASN A 118 15.98 -17.64 8.00
C ASN A 118 16.04 -16.97 6.61
N SER A 119 16.42 -17.71 5.57
CA SER A 119 16.47 -17.19 4.19
C SER A 119 15.09 -16.85 3.63
N GLU A 120 14.07 -17.66 3.93
CA GLU A 120 12.68 -17.36 3.55
C GLU A 120 12.17 -16.10 4.25
N VAL A 121 12.47 -15.93 5.55
CA VAL A 121 12.12 -14.71 6.31
C VAL A 121 12.71 -13.47 5.63
N TRP A 122 14.02 -13.49 5.35
CA TRP A 122 14.69 -12.36 4.69
C TRP A 122 14.15 -12.08 3.29
N THR A 123 13.78 -13.12 2.55
CA THR A 123 13.16 -12.97 1.22
C THR A 123 11.80 -12.29 1.31
N ARG A 124 10.95 -12.69 2.28
CA ARG A 124 9.65 -12.05 2.52
C ARG A 124 9.80 -10.58 2.93
N ILE A 125 10.75 -10.27 3.79
CA ILE A 125 11.07 -8.88 4.19
C ILE A 125 11.54 -8.08 2.96
N GLY A 126 12.42 -8.64 2.14
CA GLY A 126 12.93 -8.01 0.92
C GLY A 126 11.81 -7.70 -0.09
N ILE A 127 10.92 -8.65 -0.33
CA ILE A 127 9.78 -8.46 -1.25
C ILE A 127 8.81 -7.42 -0.69
N ALA A 128 8.46 -7.50 0.60
CA ALA A 128 7.55 -6.57 1.24
C ALA A 128 8.08 -5.13 1.24
N SER A 129 9.37 -4.95 1.55
CA SER A 129 10.03 -3.64 1.50
C SER A 129 10.14 -3.10 0.08
N GLY A 130 10.44 -3.96 -0.90
CA GLY A 130 10.45 -3.57 -2.31
C GLY A 130 9.08 -3.10 -2.80
N ALA A 131 8.01 -3.82 -2.44
CA ALA A 131 6.65 -3.47 -2.79
C ALA A 131 6.20 -2.15 -2.15
N SER A 132 6.53 -1.90 -0.88
CA SER A 132 6.17 -0.65 -0.20
C SER A 132 6.92 0.56 -0.75
N ILE A 133 8.21 0.41 -1.06
CA ILE A 133 9.03 1.45 -1.68
C ILE A 133 8.53 1.75 -3.10
N LEU A 134 8.17 0.73 -3.88
CA LEU A 134 7.62 0.90 -5.23
C LEU A 134 6.32 1.73 -5.20
N LEU A 135 5.42 1.46 -4.26
CA LEU A 135 4.17 2.20 -4.10
C LEU A 135 4.40 3.64 -3.60
N GLY A 136 5.34 3.83 -2.67
CA GLY A 136 5.77 5.16 -2.25
C GLY A 136 6.36 5.97 -3.42
N PHE A 137 7.20 5.35 -4.25
CA PHE A 137 7.81 5.98 -5.41
C PHE A 137 6.78 6.30 -6.51
N LEU A 138 5.82 5.39 -6.73
CA LEU A 138 4.69 5.64 -7.63
C LEU A 138 3.88 6.87 -7.20
N SER A 139 3.69 7.06 -5.89
CA SER A 139 3.03 8.25 -5.36
C SER A 139 3.80 9.56 -5.59
N VAL A 140 5.14 9.51 -5.74
CA VAL A 140 5.97 10.67 -6.09
C VAL A 140 5.90 10.96 -7.59
N ILE A 141 5.77 9.93 -8.43
CA ILE A 141 5.73 10.07 -9.90
C ILE A 141 4.38 10.60 -10.40
N ILE A 142 3.27 10.22 -9.74
CA ILE A 142 1.92 10.61 -10.15
C ILE A 142 1.63 12.10 -9.85
N GLU A 143 2.38 12.72 -8.95
CA GLU A 143 2.30 14.16 -8.63
C GLU A 143 3.02 15.03 -9.67
#